data_AF-A0A962QRF7-F1
#
_entry.id   AF-A0A962QRF7-F1
#
_cell.length_a   1.000
_cell.length_b   1.000
_cell.length_c   1.000
_cell.angle_alpha   90.00
_cell.angle_beta   90.00
_cell.angle_gamma   90.00
#
_symmetry.space_group_name_H-M   'P 1'
#
loop_
_entity.id
_entity.type
_entity.pdbx_description
1 polymer ?
#
loop_
_entity_poly.entity_id
_entity_poly.type
_entity_poly.pdbx_seq_one_letter_code
_entity_poly.pdbx_strand_id
1 'polypeptide(L)'
;MSIRTTIRKSLASVLKRYYMVANGGYSVGAAYGARFLFDWRHSLDKKVAVELYEHDQIDYLTRSLQSVQPTVFLDIGSHAALYSVVLKRHFPAIEVHAFEPDRTNLCQLYANLFVNGFTRAIEVHEHGISNHNGTAFFEDSERASSRGTRRISNDGASQIEVRRLDDVITAKDAV
;
A
#
# COMPACT_ATOMS: atom_id res chain seq x y z
N MET A 1 -2.94 -17.95 -19.65
CA MET A 1 -2.55 -17.89 -18.22
C MET A 1 -1.30 -18.72 -18.03
N SER A 2 -0.20 -18.16 -17.50
CA SER A 2 1.08 -18.88 -17.37
C SER A 2 1.00 -19.96 -16.29
N ILE A 3 1.69 -21.08 -16.48
CA ILE A 3 1.80 -22.18 -15.49
C ILE A 3 2.26 -21.64 -14.13
N ARG A 4 3.17 -20.66 -14.11
CA ARG A 4 3.64 -19.99 -12.88
C ARG A 4 2.49 -19.32 -12.11
N THR A 5 1.59 -18.65 -12.81
CA THR A 5 0.43 -17.98 -12.21
C THR A 5 -0.51 -18.99 -11.56
N THR A 6 -0.75 -20.13 -12.23
CA THR A 6 -1.62 -21.19 -11.69
C THR A 6 -1.04 -21.79 -10.41
N ILE A 7 0.27 -22.09 -10.39
CA ILE A 7 0.96 -22.61 -9.20
C ILE A 7 0.87 -21.61 -8.03
N ARG A 8 1.15 -20.33 -8.28
CA ARG A 8 1.09 -19.26 -7.26
C ARG A 8 -0.32 -19.08 -6.69
N LYS A 9 -1.37 -19.18 -7.53
CA LYS A 9 -2.77 -19.14 -7.07
C LYS A 9 -3.11 -20.33 -6.16
N SER A 10 -2.68 -21.53 -6.51
CA SER A 10 -2.87 -22.72 -5.69
C SER A 10 -2.15 -22.58 -4.35
N LEU A 11 -0.91 -22.09 -4.37
CA LEU A 11 -0.13 -21.80 -3.15
C LEU A 11 -0.86 -20.81 -2.24
N ALA A 12 -1.37 -19.69 -2.78
CA ALA A 12 -2.13 -18.71 -2.00
C ALA A 12 -3.38 -19.32 -1.35
N SER A 13 -4.05 -20.27 -2.02
CA SER A 13 -5.22 -20.98 -1.48
C SER A 13 -4.84 -21.91 -0.32
N VAL A 14 -3.71 -22.61 -0.43
CA VAL A 14 -3.17 -23.47 0.64
C VAL A 14 -2.74 -22.63 1.84
N LEU A 15 -1.94 -21.59 1.61
CA LEU A 15 -1.45 -20.69 2.66
C LEU A 15 -2.62 -19.99 3.38
N LYS A 16 -3.66 -19.56 2.66
CA LYS A 16 -4.88 -19.04 3.26
C LYS A 16 -5.45 -20.05 4.26
N ARG A 17 -5.69 -21.30 3.86
CA ARG A 17 -6.29 -22.29 4.77
C ARG A 17 -5.43 -22.54 6.00
N TYR A 18 -4.11 -22.62 5.82
CA TYR A 18 -3.16 -22.80 6.92
C TYR A 18 -3.22 -21.63 7.91
N TYR A 19 -3.02 -20.39 7.44
CA TYR A 19 -3.00 -19.20 8.28
C TYR A 19 -4.38 -18.73 8.75
N MET A 20 -5.48 -19.28 8.22
CA MET A 20 -6.79 -19.07 8.84
C MET A 20 -6.95 -19.87 10.15
N VAL A 21 -6.28 -21.02 10.26
CA VAL A 21 -6.29 -21.86 11.47
C VAL A 21 -5.14 -21.48 12.41
N ALA A 22 -3.97 -21.20 11.85
CA ALA A 22 -2.82 -20.71 12.61
C ALA A 22 -2.87 -19.18 12.77
N ASN A 23 -2.32 -18.62 13.85
CA ASN A 23 -2.07 -17.17 13.99
C ASN A 23 -3.26 -16.23 13.70
N GLY A 24 -4.50 -16.70 13.84
CA GLY A 24 -5.70 -15.88 13.74
C GLY A 24 -5.97 -15.22 12.37
N GLY A 25 -5.42 -15.74 11.26
CA GLY A 25 -5.61 -15.16 9.93
C GLY A 25 -4.42 -14.34 9.41
N TYR A 26 -3.34 -14.20 10.17
CA TYR A 26 -2.24 -13.30 9.86
C TYR A 26 -0.88 -13.98 9.73
N SER A 27 0.01 -13.37 8.95
CA SER A 27 1.43 -13.75 8.91
C SER A 27 2.31 -12.57 8.49
N VAL A 28 3.59 -12.56 8.88
CA VAL A 28 4.60 -11.69 8.27
C VAL A 28 5.46 -12.53 7.34
N GLY A 29 5.58 -12.14 6.07
CA GLY A 29 6.38 -12.86 5.08
C GLY A 29 7.08 -11.93 4.09
N ALA A 30 7.92 -12.50 3.23
CA ALA A 30 8.63 -11.76 2.20
C ALA A 30 7.82 -11.70 0.89
N ALA A 31 7.82 -10.53 0.24
CA ALA A 31 7.32 -10.33 -1.12
C ALA A 31 8.02 -9.11 -1.72
N TYR A 32 8.33 -9.13 -3.02
CA TYR A 32 8.92 -8.01 -3.75
C TYR A 32 10.19 -7.44 -3.07
N GLY A 33 11.05 -8.32 -2.54
CA GLY A 33 12.30 -7.92 -1.88
C GLY A 33 12.17 -7.28 -0.48
N ALA A 34 10.95 -7.16 0.06
CA ALA A 34 10.65 -6.58 1.37
C ALA A 34 9.75 -7.51 2.22
N ARG A 35 9.44 -7.10 3.45
CA ARG A 35 8.56 -7.86 4.37
C ARG A 35 7.20 -7.20 4.48
N PHE A 36 6.13 -8.00 4.58
CA PHE A 36 4.77 -7.50 4.72
C PHE A 36 3.97 -8.33 5.72
N LEU A 37 3.10 -7.66 6.48
CA LEU A 37 2.00 -8.25 7.20
C LEU A 37 0.88 -8.58 6.21
N PHE A 38 0.49 -9.85 6.16
CA PHE A 38 -0.59 -10.36 5.33
C PHE A 38 -1.81 -10.71 6.19
N ASP A 39 -2.96 -10.15 5.82
CA ASP A 39 -4.28 -10.59 6.26
C ASP A 39 -4.85 -11.60 5.24
N TRP A 40 -4.82 -12.89 5.56
CA TRP A 40 -5.22 -13.97 4.63
C TRP A 40 -6.72 -14.01 4.34
N ARG A 41 -7.53 -13.22 5.05
CA ARG A 41 -8.95 -13.01 4.72
C ARG A 41 -9.07 -12.07 3.52
N HIS A 42 -8.12 -11.14 3.38
CA HIS A 42 -8.15 -10.10 2.36
C HIS A 42 -7.58 -10.60 1.02
N SER A 43 -8.29 -10.33 -0.08
CA SER A 43 -7.93 -10.86 -1.40
C SER A 43 -6.65 -10.25 -1.97
N LEU A 44 -6.39 -8.98 -1.65
CA LEU A 44 -5.22 -8.24 -2.08
C LEU A 44 -3.95 -8.82 -1.47
N ASP A 45 -3.92 -8.97 -0.14
CA ASP A 45 -2.79 -9.48 0.62
C ASP A 45 -2.36 -10.86 0.16
N LYS A 46 -3.33 -11.74 -0.15
CA LYS A 46 -3.03 -13.05 -0.75
C LYS A 46 -2.29 -12.92 -2.06
N LYS A 47 -2.66 -11.97 -2.92
CA LYS A 47 -1.99 -11.74 -4.20
C LYS A 47 -0.61 -11.11 -3.98
N VAL A 48 -0.45 -10.20 -3.02
CA VAL A 48 0.86 -9.62 -2.66
C VAL A 48 1.79 -10.72 -2.14
N ALA A 49 1.33 -11.59 -1.23
CA ALA A 49 2.11 -12.66 -0.63
C ALA A 49 2.68 -13.68 -1.63
N VAL A 50 2.09 -13.79 -2.82
CA VAL A 50 2.60 -14.65 -3.91
C VAL A 50 3.04 -13.84 -5.14
N GLU A 51 3.28 -12.54 -4.97
CA GLU A 51 3.76 -11.61 -6.00
C GLU A 51 2.94 -11.67 -7.30
N LEU A 52 1.62 -11.62 -7.17
CA LEU A 52 0.66 -11.56 -8.27
C LEU A 52 -0.09 -10.23 -8.34
N TYR A 53 0.00 -9.38 -7.31
CA TYR A 53 -0.64 -8.07 -7.33
C TYR A 53 0.28 -7.06 -8.00
N GLU A 54 -0.18 -6.48 -9.11
CA GLU A 54 0.53 -5.42 -9.84
C GLU A 54 2.01 -5.72 -10.13
N HIS A 55 2.34 -7.01 -10.31
CA HIS A 55 3.72 -7.46 -10.47
C HIS A 55 4.42 -6.76 -11.64
N ASP A 56 3.76 -6.70 -12.80
CA ASP A 56 4.32 -6.08 -14.00
C ASP A 56 4.49 -4.56 -13.83
N GLN A 57 3.59 -3.90 -13.09
CA GLN A 57 3.67 -2.47 -12.78
C GLN A 57 4.82 -2.16 -11.82
N ILE A 58 4.97 -2.96 -10.76
CA ILE A 58 6.09 -2.83 -9.79
C ILE A 58 7.42 -3.06 -10.51
N ASP A 59 7.51 -4.08 -11.35
CA ASP A 59 8.69 -4.38 -12.16
C ASP A 59 9.02 -3.24 -13.12
N TYR A 60 8.03 -2.74 -13.84
CA TYR A 60 8.19 -1.62 -14.77
C TYR A 60 8.66 -0.35 -14.06
N LEU A 61 8.01 0.01 -12.95
CA LEU A 61 8.35 1.20 -12.17
C LEU A 61 9.76 1.09 -11.61
N THR A 62 10.11 -0.04 -11.00
CA THR A 62 11.45 -0.28 -10.44
C THR A 62 12.54 -0.16 -11.51
N ARG A 63 12.32 -0.69 -12.72
CA ARG A 63 13.27 -0.54 -13.85
C ARG A 63 13.37 0.91 -14.32
N SER A 64 12.24 1.62 -14.42
CA SER A 64 12.20 3.00 -14.87
C SER A 64 12.91 3.96 -13.92
N LEU A 65 12.84 3.69 -12.61
CA LEU A 65 13.52 4.49 -11.59
C LEU A 65 15.05 4.40 -11.66
N GLN A 66 15.61 3.33 -12.24
CA GLN A 66 17.06 3.22 -12.44
C GLN A 66 17.59 4.25 -13.43
N SER A 67 16.78 4.65 -14.42
CA SER A 67 17.15 5.67 -15.41
C SER A 67 16.71 7.07 -15.01
N VAL A 68 15.51 7.24 -14.46
CA VAL A 68 14.98 8.57 -14.06
C VAL A 68 15.67 9.09 -12.80
N GLN A 69 16.03 8.21 -11.87
CA GLN A 69 16.68 8.54 -10.59
C GLN A 69 16.01 9.70 -9.83
N PRO A 70 14.68 9.66 -9.60
CA PRO A 70 14.02 10.73 -8.89
C PRO A 70 14.47 10.78 -7.43
N THR A 71 14.47 11.99 -6.87
CA THR A 71 14.77 12.22 -5.45
C THR A 71 13.56 12.00 -4.55
N VAL A 72 12.34 12.16 -5.08
CA VAL A 72 11.07 12.08 -4.33
C VAL A 72 10.08 11.14 -5.03
N PHE A 73 9.37 10.32 -4.25
CA PHE A 73 8.24 9.51 -4.68
C PHE A 73 7.01 9.80 -3.81
N LEU A 74 5.88 10.05 -4.48
CA LEU A 74 4.58 10.31 -3.84
C LEU A 74 3.66 9.11 -4.09
N ASP A 75 3.34 8.38 -3.02
CA ASP A 75 2.44 7.22 -3.04
C ASP A 75 1.03 7.66 -2.61
N ILE A 76 0.22 8.08 -3.60
CA ILE A 76 -1.13 8.60 -3.37
C ILE A 76 -2.13 7.44 -3.28
N GLY A 77 -2.76 7.26 -2.11
CA GLY A 77 -3.61 6.10 -1.86
C GLY A 77 -2.77 4.87 -1.53
N SER A 78 -1.83 5.03 -0.60
CA SER A 78 -0.80 4.04 -0.28
C SER A 78 -1.34 2.71 0.26
N HIS A 79 -2.58 2.69 0.77
CA HIS A 79 -3.24 1.53 1.36
C HIS A 79 -2.36 0.86 2.43
N ALA A 80 -1.67 -0.22 2.09
CA ALA A 80 -0.78 -0.96 2.99
C ALA A 80 0.71 -0.71 2.69
N ALA A 81 1.04 0.41 2.04
CA ALA A 81 2.39 0.83 1.67
C ALA A 81 3.18 -0.16 0.81
N LEU A 82 2.52 -0.87 -0.14
CA LEU A 82 3.22 -1.78 -1.04
C LEU A 82 4.31 -1.06 -1.85
N TYR A 83 3.95 0.00 -2.58
CA TYR A 83 4.90 0.75 -3.39
C TYR A 83 5.93 1.47 -2.53
N SER A 84 5.48 2.21 -1.52
CA SER A 84 6.37 2.90 -0.57
C SER A 84 7.46 2.00 0.01
N VAL A 85 7.11 0.81 0.52
CA VAL A 85 8.06 -0.13 1.11
C VAL A 85 8.99 -0.73 0.05
N VAL A 86 8.44 -1.21 -1.09
CA VAL A 86 9.25 -1.81 -2.16
C VAL A 86 10.26 -0.81 -2.69
N LEU A 87 9.83 0.41 -3.03
CA LEU A 87 10.71 1.41 -3.60
C LEU A 87 11.75 1.89 -2.59
N LYS A 88 11.39 2.15 -1.34
CA LYS A 88 12.38 2.53 -0.31
C LYS A 88 13.42 1.44 -0.08
N ARG A 89 13.02 0.17 -0.20
CA ARG A 89 13.93 -0.98 -0.09
C ARG A 89 14.92 -1.05 -1.26
N HIS A 90 14.47 -0.81 -2.49
CA HIS A 90 15.31 -0.87 -3.69
C HIS A 90 16.15 0.41 -3.90
N PHE A 91 15.65 1.56 -3.48
CA PHE A 91 16.28 2.87 -3.64
C PHE A 91 16.37 3.60 -2.28
N PRO A 92 17.34 3.23 -1.41
CA PRO A 92 17.40 3.76 -0.05
C PRO A 92 17.47 5.30 0.05
N ALA A 93 18.02 5.96 -0.98
CA ALA A 93 18.18 7.40 -1.04
C ALA A 93 16.89 8.17 -1.42
N ILE A 94 15.86 7.52 -1.94
CA ILE A 94 14.62 8.20 -2.35
C ILE A 94 13.83 8.68 -1.12
N GLU A 95 13.37 9.93 -1.16
CA GLU A 95 12.39 10.50 -0.22
C GLU A 95 11.01 9.96 -0.59
N VAL A 96 10.26 9.40 0.37
CA VAL A 96 8.96 8.77 0.11
C VAL A 96 7.90 9.39 1.00
N HIS A 97 6.83 9.86 0.39
CA HIS A 97 5.62 10.32 1.08
C HIS A 97 4.46 9.39 0.73
N ALA A 98 3.86 8.78 1.76
CA ALA A 98 2.73 7.85 1.64
C ALA A 98 1.45 8.53 2.14
N PHE A 99 0.45 8.65 1.28
CA PHE A 99 -0.83 9.28 1.62
C PHE A 99 -1.91 8.21 1.74
N GLU A 100 -2.50 8.06 2.92
CA GLU A 100 -3.59 7.12 3.15
C GLU A 100 -4.56 7.67 4.20
N PRO A 101 -5.82 7.94 3.84
CA PRO A 101 -6.81 8.45 4.79
C PRO A 101 -7.53 7.37 5.61
N ASP A 102 -7.57 6.11 5.15
CA ASP A 102 -8.36 5.08 5.81
C ASP A 102 -7.62 4.51 7.03
N ARG A 103 -8.25 4.62 8.21
CA ARG A 103 -7.68 4.15 9.48
C ARG A 103 -7.31 2.67 9.48
N THR A 104 -8.11 1.82 8.82
CA THR A 104 -7.82 0.37 8.78
C THR A 104 -6.58 0.10 7.94
N ASN A 105 -6.46 0.78 6.80
CA ASN A 105 -5.29 0.70 5.94
C ASN A 105 -4.05 1.26 6.65
N LEU A 106 -4.17 2.41 7.32
CA LEU A 106 -3.11 3.03 8.13
C LEU A 106 -2.54 2.07 9.19
N CYS A 107 -3.39 1.32 9.90
CA CYS A 107 -2.90 0.32 10.87
C CYS A 107 -1.98 -0.71 10.21
N GLN A 108 -2.35 -1.21 9.03
CA GLN A 108 -1.53 -2.19 8.30
C GLN A 108 -0.31 -1.55 7.66
N LEU A 109 -0.43 -0.32 7.17
CA LEU A 109 0.66 0.49 6.64
C LEU A 109 1.75 0.65 7.69
N TYR A 110 1.41 1.13 8.89
CA TYR A 110 2.39 1.28 9.97
C TYR A 110 3.01 -0.05 10.41
N ALA A 111 2.25 -1.14 10.41
CA ALA A 111 2.80 -2.47 10.66
C ALA A 111 3.84 -2.85 9.60
N ASN A 112 3.57 -2.58 8.32
CA ASN A 112 4.50 -2.82 7.21
C ASN A 112 5.74 -1.93 7.30
N LEU A 113 5.60 -0.66 7.68
CA LEU A 113 6.76 0.21 7.94
C LEU A 113 7.60 -0.33 9.10
N PHE A 114 6.96 -0.77 10.19
CA PHE A 114 7.65 -1.30 11.37
C PHE A 114 8.48 -2.55 11.05
N VAL A 115 7.90 -3.55 10.36
CA VAL A 115 8.62 -4.80 10.06
C VAL A 115 9.78 -4.64 9.06
N ASN A 116 9.88 -3.48 8.38
CA ASN A 116 11.01 -3.13 7.52
C ASN A 116 11.96 -2.08 8.13
N GLY A 117 11.65 -1.54 9.31
CA GLY A 117 12.45 -0.47 9.92
C GLY A 117 12.31 0.89 9.23
N PHE A 118 11.18 1.14 8.54
CA PHE A 118 10.94 2.35 7.74
C PHE A 118 10.04 3.40 8.40
N THR A 119 9.66 3.21 9.66
CA THR A 119 8.78 4.15 10.40
C THR A 119 9.33 5.58 10.50
N ARG A 120 10.65 5.76 10.34
CA ARG A 120 11.32 7.07 10.31
C ARG A 120 11.86 7.44 8.93
N ALA A 121 11.71 6.57 7.95
CA ALA A 121 12.32 6.70 6.63
C ALA A 121 11.29 6.98 5.52
N ILE A 122 10.01 6.76 5.80
CA ILE A 122 8.87 7.06 4.93
C ILE A 122 7.96 7.99 5.71
N GLU A 123 7.62 9.13 5.13
CA GLU A 123 6.70 10.09 5.74
C GLU A 123 5.26 9.68 5.41
N VAL A 124 4.41 9.59 6.44
CA VAL A 124 3.02 9.17 6.30
C VAL A 124 2.11 10.36 6.52
N HIS A 125 1.21 10.57 5.55
CA HIS A 125 0.18 11.59 5.54
C HIS A 125 -1.18 10.90 5.72
N GLU A 126 -1.78 11.05 6.90
CA GLU A 126 -3.04 10.40 7.28
C GLU A 126 -4.29 11.12 6.72
N HIS A 127 -4.18 11.62 5.48
CA HIS A 127 -5.23 12.33 4.78
C HIS A 127 -5.18 12.01 3.28
N GLY A 128 -6.32 12.15 2.62
CA GLY A 128 -6.43 11.99 1.17
C GLY A 128 -5.95 13.24 0.44
N ILE A 129 -5.58 13.09 -0.83
CA ILE A 129 -5.29 14.22 -1.71
C ILE A 129 -6.52 14.58 -2.54
N SER A 130 -6.81 15.87 -2.64
CA SER A 130 -7.96 16.45 -3.36
C SER A 130 -7.58 17.78 -4.02
N ASN A 131 -8.50 18.35 -4.80
CA ASN A 131 -8.36 19.71 -5.35
C ASN A 131 -8.78 20.82 -4.37
N HIS A 132 -9.20 20.46 -3.16
CA HIS A 132 -9.59 21.37 -2.08
C HIS A 132 -9.20 20.79 -0.72
N ASN A 133 -9.09 21.66 0.28
CA ASN A 133 -8.94 21.25 1.68
C ASN A 133 -10.32 21.06 2.30
N GLY A 134 -10.45 20.07 3.18
CA GLY A 134 -11.67 19.84 3.93
C GLY A 134 -11.84 18.37 4.27
N THR A 135 -13.07 17.89 4.13
CA THR A 135 -13.42 16.50 4.41
C THR A 135 -14.20 15.91 3.27
N ALA A 136 -13.97 14.63 3.01
CA ALA A 136 -14.76 13.84 2.06
C ALA A 136 -15.41 12.66 2.77
N PHE A 137 -16.57 12.22 2.28
CA PHE A 137 -17.21 11.00 2.71
C PHE A 137 -16.66 9.81 1.91
N PHE A 138 -16.43 8.72 2.61
CA PHE A 138 -15.81 7.50 2.11
C PHE A 138 -16.76 6.32 2.36
N GLU A 139 -16.81 5.40 1.40
CA GLU A 139 -17.61 4.17 1.52
C GLU A 139 -17.26 3.39 2.80
N ASP A 140 -18.31 2.83 3.42
CA ASP A 140 -18.22 2.22 4.75
C ASP A 140 -17.20 1.08 4.83
N SER A 141 -16.40 1.12 5.89
CA SER A 141 -15.31 0.19 6.15
C SER A 141 -15.77 -1.23 6.41
N GLU A 142 -16.98 -1.43 6.96
CA GLU A 142 -17.49 -2.75 7.36
C GLU A 142 -18.28 -3.47 6.25
N ARG A 143 -18.86 -2.73 5.30
CA ARG A 143 -19.68 -3.31 4.23
C ARG A 143 -18.88 -3.78 3.01
N ALA A 144 -17.72 -3.18 2.76
CA ALA A 144 -16.88 -3.55 1.63
C ALA A 144 -16.08 -4.82 1.92
N SER A 145 -16.38 -5.90 1.20
CA SER A 145 -15.60 -7.16 1.25
C SER A 145 -14.14 -7.02 0.74
N SER A 146 -13.76 -5.83 0.27
CA SER A 146 -12.46 -5.49 -0.27
C SER A 146 -12.08 -4.06 0.18
N ARG A 147 -10.98 -3.92 0.92
CA ARG A 147 -10.46 -2.62 1.39
C ARG A 147 -9.89 -1.77 0.25
N GLY A 148 -9.45 -2.42 -0.83
CA GLY A 148 -8.85 -1.76 -2.00
C GLY A 148 -9.83 -1.21 -3.03
N THR A 149 -11.14 -1.29 -2.80
CA THR A 149 -12.16 -0.76 -3.75
C THR A 149 -12.97 0.40 -3.20
N ARG A 150 -12.64 0.89 -2.00
CA ARG A 150 -13.37 1.99 -1.37
C ARG A 150 -13.19 3.29 -2.15
N ARG A 151 -14.26 4.06 -2.23
CA ARG A 151 -14.32 5.31 -3.00
C ARG A 151 -14.91 6.45 -2.19
N ILE A 152 -14.62 7.67 -2.63
CA ILE A 152 -15.34 8.86 -2.19
C ILE A 152 -16.80 8.72 -2.64
N SER A 153 -17.73 8.86 -1.69
CA SER A 153 -19.16 8.73 -1.93
C SER A 153 -19.90 9.72 -1.03
N ASN A 154 -20.85 10.47 -1.59
CA ASN A 154 -21.67 11.42 -0.83
C ASN A 154 -22.54 10.73 0.25
N ASP A 155 -22.80 9.43 0.07
CA ASP A 155 -23.58 8.60 1.00
C ASP A 155 -22.66 7.71 1.88
N GLY A 156 -21.36 8.00 1.91
CA GLY A 156 -20.37 7.28 2.70
C GLY A 156 -20.56 7.46 4.21
N ALA A 157 -20.32 6.40 4.98
CA ALA A 157 -20.46 6.43 6.44
C ALA A 157 -19.21 6.97 7.17
N SER A 158 -18.05 6.95 6.51
CA SER A 158 -16.77 7.37 7.10
C SER A 158 -16.35 8.73 6.55
N GLN A 159 -16.06 9.69 7.41
CA GLN A 159 -15.50 10.98 7.01
C GLN A 159 -13.96 10.91 7.09
N ILE A 160 -13.30 11.33 6.01
CA ILE A 160 -11.85 11.44 5.92
C ILE A 160 -11.42 12.88 5.70
N GLU A 161 -10.23 13.24 6.19
CA GLU A 161 -9.60 14.51 5.86
C GLU A 161 -9.03 14.45 4.44
N VAL A 162 -9.18 15.55 3.69
CA VAL A 162 -8.56 15.72 2.37
C VAL A 162 -7.85 17.06 2.28
N ARG A 163 -6.70 17.07 1.59
CA ARG A 163 -5.88 18.27 1.38
C ARG A 163 -5.42 18.39 -0.07
N ARG A 164 -5.15 19.62 -0.50
CA ARG A 164 -4.43 19.87 -1.75
C ARG A 164 -2.99 19.43 -1.62
N LEU A 165 -2.47 18.78 -2.65
CA LEU A 165 -1.07 18.35 -2.67
C LEU A 165 -0.12 19.55 -2.54
N ASP A 166 -0.43 20.65 -3.22
CA ASP A 166 0.37 21.89 -3.19
C ASP A 166 0.46 22.51 -1.77
N ASP A 167 -0.52 22.23 -0.91
CA ASP A 167 -0.57 22.75 0.46
C ASP A 167 0.20 21.83 1.44
N VAL A 168 0.54 20.61 1.02
CA VAL A 168 1.22 19.59 1.85
C VAL A 168 2.67 19.41 1.44
N ILE A 169 2.95 19.33 0.14
CA ILE A 169 4.29 19.16 -0.41
C ILE A 169 4.72 20.49 -1.01
N THR A 170 5.66 21.17 -0.35
CA THR A 170 6.36 22.29 -0.95
C THR A 170 7.42 21.74 -1.88
N ALA A 171 7.37 22.07 -3.17
CA ALA A 171 8.49 21.80 -4.05
C ALA A 171 9.74 22.45 -3.44
N LYS A 172 10.73 21.65 -3.06
CA LYS A 172 12.07 22.19 -2.80
C LYS A 172 12.56 22.71 -4.14
N ASP A 173 12.94 23.98 -4.21
CA ASP A 173 13.53 24.56 -5.41
C ASP A 173 14.61 23.61 -5.93
N ALA A 174 14.41 23.10 -7.15
CA ALA A 174 15.43 22.33 -7.83
C ALA A 174 16.61 23.29 -8.05
N VAL A 175 17.68 23.08 -7.29
CA VAL A 175 18.97 23.76 -7.51
C VAL A 175 19.56 23.31 -8.83
#